data_AF-A0A927NLD2-F1
#
_entry.id   AF-A0A927NLD2-F1
#
_cell.length_a   1.000
_cell.length_b   1.000
_cell.length_c   1.000
_cell.angle_alpha   90.00
_cell.angle_beta   90.00
_cell.angle_gamma   90.00
#
_symmetry.space_group_name_H-M   'P 1'
#
loop_
_entity.id
_entity.type
_entity.pdbx_description
1 polymer ?
#
loop_
_entity_poly.entity_id
_entity_poly.type
_entity_poly.pdbx_seq_one_letter_code
_entity_poly.pdbx_strand_id
1 'polypeptide(L)' 'MTKVAKMGINGFGRIGRLVMRAALTRDNVEVVAINDPAFT' A
#
# COMPACT_ATOMS: atom_id res chain seq x y z
N MET A 1 -17.19 -14.49 -5.13
CA MET A 1 -15.84 -13.92 -5.32
C MET A 1 -15.76 -12.64 -4.50
N THR A 2 -14.96 -12.62 -3.44
CA THR A 2 -14.75 -11.41 -2.64
C THR A 2 -13.87 -10.45 -3.45
N LYS A 3 -14.34 -9.23 -3.68
CA LYS A 3 -13.62 -8.24 -4.50
C LYS A 3 -12.36 -7.79 -3.76
N VAL A 4 -11.20 -7.85 -4.41
CA VAL A 4 -9.93 -7.34 -3.85
C VAL A 4 -9.98 -5.82 -3.82
N ALA A 5 -9.68 -5.22 -2.67
CA ALA A 5 -9.65 -3.78 -2.50
C ALA A 5 -8.32 -3.22 -3.05
N LYS A 6 -8.38 -2.44 -4.12
CA LYS A 6 -7.22 -1.78 -4.72
C LYS A 6 -7.01 -0.42 -4.08
N MET A 7 -5.79 -0.14 -3.61
CA MET A 7 -5.48 1.11 -2.91
C MET A 7 -4.11 1.68 -3.31
N GLY A 8 -3.99 3.01 -3.28
CA GLY A 8 -2.70 3.70 -3.43
C GLY A 8 -2.18 4.22 -2.09
N ILE A 9 -0.87 4.40 -1.97
CA ILE A 9 -0.22 5.03 -0.81
C ILE A 9 0.36 6.38 -1.25
N ASN A 10 -0.13 7.48 -0.67
CA ASN A 10 0.44 8.82 -0.89
C ASN A 10 1.22 9.24 0.38
N GLY A 11 2.55 9.21 0.30
CA GLY A 11 3.47 9.34 1.42
C GLY A 11 4.00 7.99 1.89
N PHE A 12 5.24 7.67 1.52
CA PHE A 12 5.96 6.42 1.83
C PHE A 12 6.99 6.57 2.97
N GLY A 13 6.66 7.44 3.92
CA GLY A 13 7.37 7.57 5.20
C GLY A 13 7.14 6.37 6.14
N ARG A 14 7.29 6.59 7.45
CA ARG A 14 7.11 5.54 8.46
C ARG A 14 5.78 4.79 8.32
N ILE A 15 4.66 5.51 8.21
CA ILE A 15 3.33 4.91 8.14
C ILE A 15 3.08 4.21 6.80
N GLY A 16 3.45 4.84 5.67
CA GLY A 16 3.29 4.22 4.35
C GLY A 16 3.99 2.86 4.24
N ARG A 17 5.20 2.74 4.82
CA ARG A 17 5.92 1.46 4.89
C ARG A 17 5.23 0.41 5.77
N LEU A 18 4.67 0.81 6.91
CA LEU A 18 3.92 -0.11 7.78
C LEU A 18 2.62 -0.59 7.11
N VAL A 19 1.91 0.32 6.43
CA VAL A 19 0.72 -0.01 5.65
C VAL A 19 1.04 -1.00 4.53
N MET A 20 2.12 -0.77 3.78
CA MET A 20 2.56 -1.71 2.74
C MET A 20 2.89 -3.10 3.32
N ARG A 21 3.59 -3.15 4.46
CA ARG A 21 3.90 -4.43 5.13
C ARG A 21 2.64 -5.18 5.56
N ALA A 22 1.65 -4.48 6.12
CA ALA A 22 0.38 -5.08 6.50
C ALA A 22 -0.45 -5.51 5.28
N ALA A 23 -0.38 -4.79 4.16
CA ALA A 23 -1.07 -5.15 2.93
C ALA A 23 -0.52 -6.44 2.32
N LEU A 24 0.80 -6.68 2.40
CA LEU A 24 1.44 -7.91 1.90
C LEU A 24 0.97 -9.19 2.61
N THR A 25 0.35 -9.08 3.80
CA THR A 25 -0.18 -10.23 4.54
C THR A 25 -1.70 -10.39 4.42
N ARG A 26 -2.34 -9.66 3.49
CA ARG A 26 -3.80 -9.63 3.34
C ARG A 26 -4.21 -9.94 1.91
N ASP A 27 -4.84 -11.09 1.72
CA ASP A 27 -5.30 -11.54 0.39
C ASP A 27 -6.43 -10.69 -0.21
N ASN A 28 -7.06 -9.84 0.62
CA ASN A 28 -8.19 -9.01 0.23
C ASN A 28 -7.79 -7.56 -0.13
N VAL A 29 -6.49 -7.24 -0.16
CA VAL A 29 -5.97 -5.89 -0.41
C VAL A 29 -4.84 -5.95 -1.44
N GLU A 30 -4.83 -5.00 -2.36
CA GLU A 30 -3.78 -4.85 -3.38
C GLU A 30 -3.33 -3.39 -3.40
N VAL A 31 -2.04 -3.14 -3.11
CA VAL A 31 -1.45 -1.81 -3.25
C VAL A 31 -1.03 -1.62 -4.71
N VAL A 32 -1.69 -0.71 -5.43
CA VAL A 32 -1.50 -0.55 -6.88
C VAL A 32 -0.54 0.58 -7.26
N ALA A 33 -0.28 1.52 -6.36
CA ALA A 33 0.61 2.65 -6.60
C ALA A 33 1.15 3.22 -5.29
N ILE A 34 2.35 3.78 -5.34
CA ILE A 34 2.93 4.57 -4.25
C ILE A 34 3.40 5.89 -4.85
N ASN A 35 3.01 7.00 -4.23
CA ASN A 35 3.47 8.35 -4.56
C ASN A 35 4.19 8.93 -3.35
N ASP A 36 5.47 9.26 -3.49
CA ASP A 36 6.25 9.93 -2.44
C ASP A 36 7.30 10.85 -3.10
N PRO A 37 7.50 12.08 -2.62
CA PRO A 37 8.46 13.02 -3.21
C PRO A 37 9.92 12.69 -2.90
N ALA A 38 10.19 11.83 -1.91
CA ALA A 38 11.54 11.50 -1.46
C ALA A 38 11.99 10.10 -1.88
N PHE A 39 11.37 9.50 -2.90
CA PHE A 39 11.90 8.29 -3.54
C PHE A 39 13.30 8.59 -4.10
N THR A 40 14.33 8.14 -3.37
CA THR A 40 15.69 7.95 -3.87
C THR A 40 15.98 6.45 -3.84
#